data_AF-A0A0Q5Q0G3-F1
#
_entry.id   AF-A0A0Q5Q0G3-F1
#
_cell.length_a   1.000
_cell.length_b   1.000
_cell.length_c   1.000
_cell.angle_alpha   90.00
_cell.angle_beta   90.00
_cell.angle_gamma   90.00
#
_symmetry.space_group_name_H-M   'P 1'
#
loop_
_entity.id
_entity.type
_entity.pdbx_description
1 polymer ?
#
loop_
_entity_poly.entity_id
_entity_poly.type
_entity_poly.pdbx_seq_one_letter_code
_entity_poly.pdbx_strand_id
1 'polypeptide(L)'
;MMRTLNIRHPAMRCVAEALLDLFPSGADISEIGTDAKPCLFVSWRTSGTAGQPGNIAWGVHYRFDAEALSLFDLAPEPAQQRFCEQVRDISRHLKFDYADPDALSLKIVEVEAEMVRECMSAA
;
A
#
# COMPACT_ATOMS: atom_id res chain seq x y z
N MET A 1 6.17 -15.39 11.82
CA MET A 1 4.87 -15.85 11.27
C MET A 1 4.51 -14.94 10.11
N MET A 2 4.24 -15.49 8.93
CA MET A 2 3.76 -14.70 7.78
C MET A 2 2.34 -14.19 8.11
N ARG A 3 2.08 -12.89 7.94
CA ARG A 3 0.73 -12.34 8.12
C ARG A 3 -0.17 -12.90 7.02
N THR A 4 -1.34 -13.41 7.39
CA THR A 4 -2.34 -13.85 6.40
C THR A 4 -2.97 -12.63 5.76
N LEU A 5 -2.74 -12.43 4.46
CA LEU A 5 -3.33 -11.34 3.69
C LEU A 5 -4.63 -11.82 3.03
N ASN A 6 -5.76 -11.23 3.39
CA ASN A 6 -7.04 -11.50 2.74
C ASN A 6 -7.23 -10.59 1.52
N ILE A 7 -6.33 -10.71 0.54
CA ILE A 7 -6.31 -9.91 -0.69
C ILE A 7 -6.55 -10.85 -1.87
N ARG A 8 -7.58 -10.59 -2.65
CA ARG A 8 -8.03 -11.41 -3.78
C ARG A 8 -7.28 -11.06 -5.06
N HIS A 9 -7.03 -9.77 -5.31
CA HIS A 9 -6.38 -9.34 -6.54
C HIS A 9 -4.87 -9.67 -6.54
N PRO A 10 -4.33 -10.39 -7.55
CA PRO A 10 -2.92 -10.78 -7.60
C PRO A 10 -1.95 -9.59 -7.50
N ALA A 11 -2.14 -8.56 -8.33
CA ALA A 11 -1.31 -7.35 -8.30
C ALA A 11 -1.30 -6.66 -6.91
N MET A 12 -2.47 -6.51 -6.29
CA MET A 12 -2.57 -5.91 -4.95
C MET A 12 -1.93 -6.81 -3.88
N ARG A 13 -2.00 -8.13 -4.04
CA ARG A 13 -1.30 -9.06 -3.14
C ARG A 13 0.21 -8.88 -3.24
N CYS A 14 0.77 -8.79 -4.45
CA CYS A 14 2.20 -8.55 -4.65
C CYS A 14 2.66 -7.23 -4.02
N VAL A 15 1.88 -6.15 -4.22
CA VAL A 15 2.16 -4.87 -3.58
C VAL A 15 2.07 -4.98 -2.05
N ALA A 16 1.04 -5.62 -1.51
CA ALA A 16 0.91 -5.80 -0.06
C ALA A 16 2.09 -6.58 0.54
N GLU A 17 2.53 -7.65 -0.11
CA GLU A 17 3.69 -8.43 0.30
C GLU A 17 4.97 -7.60 0.30
N ALA A 18 5.17 -6.75 -0.72
CA ALA A 18 6.29 -5.83 -0.82
C ALA A 18 6.27 -4.71 0.24
N LEU A 19 5.17 -4.51 0.95
CA LEU A 19 5.00 -3.46 1.96
C LEU A 19 5.07 -3.96 3.41
N LEU A 20 5.01 -5.28 3.63
CA LEU A 20 4.78 -5.89 4.96
C LEU A 20 5.76 -5.44 6.05
N ASP A 21 7.02 -5.21 5.69
CA ASP A 21 8.10 -4.83 6.61
C ASP A 21 8.25 -3.31 6.76
N LEU A 22 7.61 -2.48 5.92
CA LEU A 22 7.64 -1.02 6.07
C LEU A 22 6.74 -0.54 7.21
N PHE A 23 5.74 -1.33 7.58
CA PHE A 23 4.73 -0.96 8.57
C PHE A 23 4.91 -1.72 9.89
N PRO A 24 4.45 -1.15 11.02
CA PRO A 24 4.55 -1.80 12.32
C PRO A 24 3.99 -3.23 12.34
N SER A 25 4.50 -4.05 13.27
CA SER A 25 4.14 -5.47 13.39
C SER A 25 2.62 -5.74 13.53
N GLY A 26 1.89 -4.79 14.12
CA GLY A 26 0.43 -4.83 14.30
C GLY A 26 -0.38 -4.12 13.23
N ALA A 27 0.22 -3.76 12.08
CA ALA A 27 -0.53 -3.16 10.98
C ALA A 27 -1.44 -4.19 10.29
N ASP A 28 -2.69 -3.83 10.11
CA ASP A 28 -3.64 -4.54 9.27
C ASP A 28 -3.48 -4.10 7.82
N ILE A 29 -3.58 -5.05 6.89
CA ILE A 29 -3.57 -4.79 5.45
C ILE A 29 -4.79 -5.46 4.84
N SER A 30 -5.67 -4.66 4.29
CA SER A 30 -6.96 -5.09 3.76
C SER A 30 -7.18 -4.60 2.35
N GLU A 31 -7.75 -5.45 1.49
CA GLU A 31 -8.36 -5.04 0.23
C GLU A 31 -9.71 -4.37 0.54
N ILE A 32 -9.89 -3.14 0.07
CA ILE A 32 -11.14 -2.36 0.23
C ILE A 32 -11.52 -1.70 -1.09
N GLY A 33 -12.73 -1.12 -1.14
CA GLY A 33 -13.24 -0.44 -2.32
C GLY A 33 -14.01 -1.37 -3.26
N THR A 34 -14.36 -0.83 -4.42
CA THR A 34 -15.12 -1.53 -5.47
C THR A 34 -14.18 -1.94 -6.59
N ASP A 35 -14.59 -2.86 -7.47
CA ASP A 35 -13.81 -3.23 -8.66
C ASP A 35 -13.42 -2.03 -9.55
N ALA A 36 -14.24 -0.96 -9.57
CA ALA A 36 -13.94 0.28 -10.30
C ALA A 36 -12.94 1.21 -9.59
N LYS A 37 -12.70 1.01 -8.29
CA LYS A 37 -11.80 1.80 -7.43
C LYS A 37 -11.14 0.91 -6.37
N PRO A 38 -10.38 -0.11 -6.80
CA PRO A 38 -9.76 -1.06 -5.89
C PRO A 38 -8.68 -0.37 -5.07
N CYS A 39 -8.64 -0.66 -3.78
CA CYS A 39 -7.71 -0.01 -2.86
C CYS A 39 -7.10 -1.03 -1.89
N LEU A 40 -5.81 -0.89 -1.59
CA LEU A 40 -5.26 -1.48 -0.36
C LEU A 40 -5.31 -0.44 0.74
N PHE A 41 -5.80 -0.85 1.90
CA PHE A 41 -5.74 -0.06 3.10
C PHE A 41 -4.79 -0.71 4.08
N VAL A 42 -3.73 0.01 4.42
CA VAL A 42 -2.83 -0.35 5.52
C VAL A 42 -3.18 0.53 6.70
N SER A 43 -3.45 -0.06 7.87
CA SER A 43 -3.75 0.72 9.07
C SER A 43 -3.12 0.15 10.32
N TRP A 44 -2.73 1.01 11.24
CA TRP A 44 -2.21 0.60 12.54
C TRP A 44 -2.49 1.66 13.59
N ARG A 45 -2.14 1.35 14.83
CA ARG A 45 -2.32 2.24 15.96
C ARG A 45 -1.03 2.41 16.73
N THR A 46 -0.73 3.60 17.23
CA THR A 46 0.33 3.80 18.23
C THR A 46 -0.12 3.14 19.53
N SER A 47 0.70 2.21 20.03
CA SER A 47 0.42 1.31 21.16
C SER A 47 -0.70 1.78 22.09
N GLY A 48 -1.90 1.22 21.92
CA GLY A 48 -3.04 1.56 22.76
C GLY A 48 -4.30 0.80 22.38
N THR A 49 -5.07 0.43 23.39
CA THR A 49 -6.45 -0.05 23.24
C THR A 49 -7.33 1.09 22.75
N ALA A 50 -8.29 0.83 21.85
CA ALA A 50 -9.19 1.86 21.31
C ALA A 50 -9.78 2.74 22.45
N GLY A 51 -9.71 4.06 22.29
CA GLY A 51 -10.26 5.02 23.27
C GLY A 51 -9.30 5.51 24.36
N GLN A 52 -8.03 5.09 24.38
CA GLN A 52 -7.01 5.60 25.30
C GLN A 52 -6.28 6.85 24.74
N PRO A 53 -5.97 7.86 25.57
CA PRO A 53 -5.07 8.95 25.18
C PRO A 53 -3.73 8.40 24.67
N GLY A 54 -3.25 8.92 23.53
CA GLY A 54 -2.02 8.43 22.87
C GLY A 54 -2.23 7.28 21.87
N ASN A 55 -3.45 6.75 21.76
CA ASN A 55 -3.81 5.75 20.75
C ASN A 55 -4.26 6.39 19.43
N ILE A 56 -3.30 6.70 18.56
CA ILE A 56 -3.51 7.36 17.28
C ILE A 56 -3.66 6.30 16.19
N ALA A 57 -4.72 6.41 15.39
CA ALA A 57 -4.92 5.57 14.22
C ALA A 57 -4.23 6.19 13.01
N TRP A 58 -3.32 5.43 12.41
CA TRP A 58 -2.65 5.77 11.16
C TRP A 58 -3.19 4.90 10.02
N GLY A 59 -3.16 5.44 8.81
CA GLY A 59 -3.55 4.67 7.64
C GLY A 59 -2.93 5.17 6.35
N VAL A 60 -2.82 4.26 5.38
CA VAL A 60 -2.41 4.54 4.01
C VAL A 60 -3.39 3.89 3.05
N HIS A 61 -3.99 4.69 2.17
CA HIS A 61 -4.77 4.22 1.05
C HIS A 61 -3.89 4.14 -0.19
N TYR A 62 -3.62 2.93 -0.67
CA TYR A 62 -3.08 2.70 -2.00
C TYR A 62 -4.26 2.55 -2.94
N ARG A 63 -4.54 3.58 -3.74
CA ARG A 63 -5.66 3.55 -4.68
C ARG A 63 -5.14 3.16 -6.04
N PHE A 64 -5.65 2.07 -6.59
CA PHE A 64 -5.19 1.56 -7.86
C PHE A 64 -6.10 2.04 -8.97
N ASP A 65 -5.49 2.52 -10.05
CA ASP A 65 -6.17 2.58 -11.32
C ASP A 65 -6.52 1.16 -11.77
N ALA A 66 -7.76 0.94 -12.21
CA ALA A 66 -8.18 -0.35 -12.76
C ALA A 66 -7.32 -0.76 -13.97
N GLU A 67 -6.83 0.22 -14.74
CA GLU A 67 -5.89 -0.03 -15.82
C GLU A 67 -4.52 -0.48 -15.30
N ALA A 68 -4.00 0.09 -14.20
CA ALA A 68 -2.73 -0.35 -13.62
C ALA A 68 -2.78 -1.83 -13.23
N LEU A 69 -3.89 -2.26 -12.62
CA LEU A 69 -4.11 -3.66 -12.28
C LEU A 69 -4.16 -4.57 -13.51
N SER A 70 -4.86 -4.11 -14.56
CA SER A 70 -4.96 -4.85 -15.82
C SER A 70 -3.60 -4.97 -16.53
N LEU A 71 -2.80 -3.90 -16.51
CA LEU A 71 -1.46 -3.89 -17.10
C LEU A 71 -0.49 -4.77 -16.32
N PHE A 72 -0.60 -4.80 -14.99
CA PHE A 72 0.25 -5.64 -14.14
C PHE A 72 0.13 -7.11 -14.51
N ASP A 73 -1.09 -7.60 -14.75
CA ASP A 73 -1.35 -9.00 -15.12
C ASP A 73 -0.74 -9.38 -16.49
N LEU A 74 -0.49 -8.38 -17.35
CA LEU A 74 0.15 -8.55 -18.67
C LEU A 74 1.67 -8.31 -18.63
N ALA A 75 2.18 -7.67 -17.58
CA ALA A 75 3.59 -7.35 -17.45
C ALA A 75 4.43 -8.62 -17.19
N PRO A 76 5.63 -8.72 -17.79
CA PRO A 76 6.55 -9.81 -17.46
C PRO A 76 7.02 -9.69 -16.00
N GLU A 77 7.38 -10.82 -15.38
CA GLU A 77 7.75 -10.88 -13.95
C GLU A 77 8.78 -9.80 -13.51
N PRO A 78 9.86 -9.50 -14.29
CA PRO A 78 10.78 -8.43 -13.90
C PRO A 78 10.12 -7.04 -13.83
N ALA A 79 9.15 -6.76 -14.71
CA ALA A 79 8.41 -5.50 -14.68
C ALA A 79 7.44 -5.46 -13.48
N GLN A 80 6.81 -6.58 -13.14
CA GLN A 80 5.98 -6.69 -11.93
C GLN A 80 6.79 -6.44 -10.64
N GLN A 81 8.00 -7.01 -10.55
CA GLN A 81 8.89 -6.79 -9.41
C GLN A 81 9.33 -5.32 -9.31
N ARG A 82 9.70 -4.69 -10.43
CA ARG A 82 10.03 -3.25 -10.47
C ARG A 82 8.88 -2.37 -10.03
N PHE A 83 7.66 -2.68 -10.49
CA PHE A 83 6.46 -1.95 -10.06
C PHE A 83 6.24 -2.06 -8.55
N CYS A 84 6.39 -3.26 -7.98
CA CYS A 84 6.26 -3.45 -6.52
C CYS A 84 7.33 -2.66 -5.76
N GLU A 85 8.58 -2.65 -6.23
CA GLU A 85 9.66 -1.85 -5.61
C GLU A 85 9.40 -0.35 -5.75
N GLN A 86 8.85 0.12 -6.88
CA GLN A 86 8.49 1.53 -7.07
C GLN A 86 7.41 1.99 -6.08
N VAL A 87 6.35 1.19 -5.88
CA VAL A 87 5.30 1.49 -4.88
C VAL A 87 5.90 1.44 -3.47
N ARG A 88 6.80 0.49 -3.20
CA ARG A 88 7.53 0.38 -1.93
C ARG A 88 8.42 1.60 -1.68
N ASP A 89 9.12 2.08 -2.69
CA ASP A 89 9.96 3.28 -2.59
C ASP A 89 9.14 4.52 -2.27
N ILE A 90 8.00 4.74 -2.93
CA ILE A 90 7.08 5.82 -2.56
C ILE A 90 6.66 5.68 -1.09
N SER A 91 6.35 4.46 -0.66
CA SER A 91 5.90 4.17 0.71
C SER A 91 6.97 4.43 1.77
N ARG A 92 8.24 4.18 1.48
CA ARG A 92 9.38 4.48 2.38
C ARG A 92 9.50 5.95 2.74
N HIS A 93 9.00 6.83 1.87
CA HIS A 93 9.05 8.28 2.09
C HIS A 93 7.85 8.82 2.87
N LEU A 94 6.86 7.98 3.19
CA LEU A 94 5.72 8.37 4.02
C LEU A 94 6.18 8.60 5.46
N LYS A 95 5.93 9.80 5.98
CA LYS A 95 6.24 10.18 7.35
C LYS A 95 4.99 10.12 8.22
N PHE A 96 5.13 9.41 9.34
CA PHE A 96 4.12 9.29 10.40
C PHE A 96 4.77 9.78 11.69
N ASP A 97 4.72 11.09 11.91
CA ASP A 97 5.29 11.72 13.08
C ASP A 97 4.17 12.36 13.91
N TYR A 98 4.07 11.97 15.19
CA TYR A 98 3.06 12.51 16.10
C TYR A 98 3.46 13.88 16.67
N ALA A 99 4.75 14.22 16.62
CA ALA A 99 5.26 15.50 17.10
C ALA A 99 5.07 16.62 16.06
N ASP A 100 4.75 16.25 14.81
CA ASP A 100 4.42 17.18 13.75
C ASP A 100 2.97 17.68 13.92
N PRO A 101 2.73 18.98 14.19
CA PRO A 101 1.39 19.52 14.34
C PRO A 101 0.56 19.46 13.05
N ASP A 102 1.21 19.32 11.89
CA ASP A 102 0.57 19.26 10.57
C ASP A 102 0.43 17.81 10.05
N ALA A 103 0.76 16.81 10.87
CA ALA A 103 0.72 15.42 10.43
C ALA A 103 -0.72 14.95 10.14
N LEU A 104 -0.96 14.57 8.89
CA LEU A 104 -2.17 13.85 8.50
C LEU A 104 -2.06 12.37 8.88
N SER A 105 -3.05 11.87 9.61
CA SER A 105 -3.10 10.48 10.06
C SER A 105 -3.46 9.49 8.96
N LEU A 106 -4.08 9.97 7.89
CA LEU A 106 -4.40 9.22 6.69
C LEU A 106 -3.58 9.76 5.51
N LYS A 107 -2.77 8.89 4.92
CA LYS A 107 -2.02 9.18 3.70
C LYS A 107 -2.67 8.46 2.51
N ILE A 108 -2.44 8.99 1.33
CA ILE A 108 -2.89 8.40 0.06
C ILE A 108 -1.66 8.22 -0.83
N VAL A 109 -1.58 7.06 -1.46
CA VAL A 109 -0.68 6.75 -2.56
C VAL A 109 -1.56 6.40 -3.76
N GLU A 110 -1.50 7.20 -4.81
CA GLU A 110 -2.13 6.86 -6.08
C GLU A 110 -1.19 5.89 -6.82
N VAL A 111 -1.74 4.76 -7.27
CA VAL A 111 -1.01 3.73 -8.01
C VAL A 111 -1.53 3.73 -9.43
N GLU A 112 -0.89 4.56 -10.25
CA GLU A 112 -1.34 4.91 -11.60
C GLU A 112 -0.87 3.91 -12.65
N ALA A 113 -1.60 3.82 -13.75
CA ALA A 113 -1.24 2.95 -14.88
C ALA A 113 0.14 3.25 -15.46
N GLU A 114 0.56 4.53 -15.42
CA GLU A 114 1.85 4.96 -15.96
C GLU A 114 3.04 4.31 -15.25
N MET A 115 2.94 4.09 -13.93
CA MET A 115 4.00 3.40 -13.16
C MET A 115 4.27 2.00 -13.72
N VAL A 116 3.22 1.28 -14.14
CA VAL A 116 3.36 -0.05 -14.73
C VAL A 116 3.99 0.06 -16.12
N ARG A 117 3.58 1.04 -16.93
CA ARG A 117 4.12 1.26 -18.29
C ARG A 117 5.62 1.58 -18.24
N GLU A 118 6.04 2.45 -17.33
CA GLU A 118 7.45 2.77 -17.08
C GLU A 118 8.24 1.49 -16.75
N CYS A 119 7.72 0.67 -15.83
CA CYS A 119 8.33 -0.59 -15.43
C CYS A 119 8.42 -1.63 -16.56
N MET A 120 7.50 -1.59 -17.53
CA MET A 120 7.56 -2.44 -18.72
C MET A 120 8.57 -1.93 -19.75
N SER A 121 8.72 -0.60 -19.88
CA SER A 121 9.60 0.03 -20.87
C SER A 121 11.10 -0.03 -20.52
N ALA A 122 11.42 -0.19 -19.23
CA ALA A 122 12.79 -0.21 -18.74
C ALA A 122 13.53 -1.54 -19.02
N ALA A 123 13.03 -2.40 -19.92
CA ALA A 123 13.57 -3.73 -20.21
C ALA A 123 14.77 -3.69 -21.18
#